data_AF-A0A970A0B3-F1
#
_entry.id   AF-A0A970A0B3-F1
#
_cell.length_a   1.000
_cell.length_b   1.000
_cell.length_c   1.000
_cell.angle_alpha   90.00
_cell.angle_beta   90.00
_cell.angle_gamma   90.00
#
_symmetry.space_group_name_H-M   'P 1'
#
loop_
_entity.id
_entity.type
_entity.pdbx_description
1 polymer ?
#
loop_
_entity_poly.entity_id
_entity_poly.type
_entity_poly.pdbx_seq_one_letter_code
_entity_poly.pdbx_strand_id
1 'polypeptide(L)'
;MRNIIEITRRQPPLLIPARLKVCAYVRVSTDHREQMNSLENQTQYYERLISSNPDYEYRGIFSDAGISGAKENRPGFIAMMEKARSGEVDLIITKSISRFARNTLLLLKYVRELRDIGVGVIFEEEMVNTLKSEGELLLTVLAAVAEEERKSVRGNVRWAMENKCKRGEVMVDANRLLGYDKDAQGNLVINEGQAAIVRQIYRLYLKGISGYKIARILNDQNIPTYTKKPWSSQRILRIISNEKYTGDCMMQKSFVNDNGRQIINRGQRAKYLIENNHPAIIDRKDWEAAQQIRESRRKKAYPLRSMLRCPFCGASLTRVVHQHRWVSWICATYLRKGKAKCPGMRIADGVLQEIVKDTPITEPMVVEGVIYGKGRKKRSKEDFHLVPAAQYGGFKRNRE
;
A
#
# COMPACT_ATOMS: atom_id res chain seq x y z
N MET A 1 10.80 28.14 -62.10
CA MET A 1 9.32 28.30 -61.95
C MET A 1 8.99 28.18 -60.47
N ARG A 2 8.42 29.23 -59.87
CA ARG A 2 8.01 29.20 -58.46
C ARG A 2 6.62 28.59 -58.39
N ASN A 3 6.47 27.46 -57.70
CA ASN A 3 5.16 26.88 -57.39
C ASN A 3 4.44 27.81 -56.41
N ILE A 4 3.51 28.60 -56.91
CA ILE A 4 2.59 29.39 -56.10
C ILE A 4 1.29 28.60 -56.03
N ILE A 5 0.92 28.19 -54.82
CA ILE A 5 -0.39 27.61 -54.53
C ILE A 5 -1.25 28.75 -54.00
N GLU A 6 -2.22 29.18 -54.80
CA GLU A 6 -3.23 30.15 -54.36
C GLU A 6 -4.18 29.49 -53.37
N ILE A 7 -4.24 30.01 -52.15
CA ILE A 7 -5.20 29.59 -51.13
C ILE A 7 -6.32 30.63 -51.07
N THR A 8 -7.47 30.31 -51.66
CA THR A 8 -8.67 31.12 -51.49
C THR A 8 -9.20 30.92 -50.07
N ARG A 9 -9.13 31.95 -49.22
CA ARG A 9 -9.79 31.93 -47.91
C ARG A 9 -11.31 31.87 -48.14
N ARG A 10 -11.91 30.69 -47.99
CA ARG A 10 -13.36 30.60 -47.73
C ARG A 10 -13.61 31.25 -46.37
N GLN A 11 -14.35 32.35 -46.34
CA GLN A 11 -14.87 32.87 -45.08
C GLN A 11 -15.73 31.77 -44.44
N PRO A 12 -15.43 31.33 -43.21
CA PRO A 12 -16.33 30.43 -42.51
C PRO A 12 -17.69 31.14 -42.34
N PRO A 13 -18.82 30.42 -42.41
CA PRO A 13 -20.10 31.00 -42.08
C PRO A 13 -20.00 31.62 -40.68
N LEU A 14 -20.59 32.80 -40.50
CA LEU A 14 -20.70 33.47 -39.20
C LEU A 14 -21.35 32.49 -38.21
N LEU A 15 -20.52 31.78 -37.44
CA LEU A 15 -20.95 31.00 -36.29
C LEU A 15 -21.52 32.00 -35.29
N ILE A 16 -22.85 32.09 -35.23
CA ILE A 16 -23.53 32.79 -34.14
C ILE A 16 -23.01 32.11 -32.86
N PRO A 17 -22.38 32.84 -31.93
CA PRO A 17 -21.86 32.22 -30.71
C PRO A 17 -23.03 31.55 -29.99
N ALA A 18 -22.90 30.24 -29.74
CA ALA A 18 -23.92 29.49 -29.03
C ALA A 18 -24.08 30.10 -27.63
N ARG A 19 -25.34 30.37 -27.23
CA ARG A 19 -25.65 30.85 -25.89
C ARG A 19 -25.15 29.83 -24.86
N LEU A 20 -24.56 30.32 -23.79
CA LEU A 20 -24.10 29.48 -22.68
C LEU A 20 -25.32 28.90 -21.96
N LYS A 21 -25.35 27.58 -21.76
CA LYS A 21 -26.41 26.93 -20.99
C LYS A 21 -26.19 27.15 -19.49
N VAL A 22 -26.98 28.02 -18.88
CA VAL A 22 -26.76 28.48 -17.50
C VAL A 22 -27.87 28.00 -16.57
N CYS A 23 -27.50 27.42 -15.43
CA CYS A 23 -28.42 27.18 -14.32
C CYS A 23 -27.94 27.88 -13.05
N ALA A 24 -28.83 28.04 -12.06
CA ALA A 24 -28.43 28.50 -10.73
C ALA A 24 -28.62 27.42 -9.66
N TYR A 25 -27.81 27.49 -8.61
CA TYR A 25 -27.94 26.66 -7.42
C TYR A 25 -28.21 27.50 -6.18
N VAL A 26 -29.27 27.16 -5.46
CA VAL A 26 -29.74 27.90 -4.28
C VAL A 26 -29.85 26.98 -3.07
N ARG A 27 -29.37 27.44 -1.91
CA ARG A 27 -29.45 26.68 -0.66
C ARG A 27 -29.84 27.57 0.52
N VAL A 28 -30.86 27.17 1.24
CA VAL A 28 -31.32 27.85 2.47
C VAL A 28 -31.22 26.90 3.67
N SER A 29 -30.87 27.44 4.84
CA SER A 29 -30.87 26.70 6.11
C SER A 29 -32.27 26.70 6.69
N THR A 30 -32.85 25.55 7.02
CA THR A 30 -34.11 25.54 7.76
C THR A 30 -33.89 25.93 9.20
N ASP A 31 -34.27 27.15 9.52
CA ASP A 31 -34.93 27.51 10.77
C ASP A 31 -35.82 28.75 10.45
N HIS A 32 -37.14 28.60 10.62
CA HIS A 32 -38.22 29.62 10.45
C HIS A 32 -38.89 29.84 9.08
N ARG A 33 -40.22 30.10 9.15
CA ARG A 33 -41.14 30.43 8.04
C ARG A 33 -40.72 31.66 7.23
N GLU A 34 -39.97 32.59 7.83
CA GLU A 34 -39.47 33.80 7.16
C GLU A 34 -38.49 33.51 6.00
N GLN A 35 -37.87 32.31 5.96
CA GLN A 35 -36.92 31.94 4.91
C GLN A 35 -37.56 31.26 3.68
N MET A 36 -38.85 30.90 3.70
CA MET A 36 -39.57 30.47 2.48
C MET A 36 -39.58 31.59 1.44
N ASN A 37 -39.88 32.81 1.88
CA ASN A 37 -39.77 34.02 1.06
C ASN A 37 -38.33 34.25 0.59
N SER A 38 -37.33 33.88 1.38
CA SER A 38 -35.91 34.01 1.02
C SER A 38 -35.50 33.06 -0.11
N LEU A 39 -36.01 31.83 -0.15
CA LEU A 39 -35.76 30.91 -1.26
C LEU A 39 -36.46 31.39 -2.53
N GLU A 40 -37.72 31.78 -2.42
CA GLU A 40 -38.53 32.24 -3.56
C GLU A 40 -37.94 33.53 -4.17
N ASN A 41 -37.51 34.47 -3.33
CA ASN A 41 -36.80 35.67 -3.76
C ASN A 41 -35.45 35.36 -4.43
N GLN A 42 -34.68 34.41 -3.89
CA GLN A 42 -33.42 33.97 -4.52
C GLN A 42 -33.66 33.30 -5.87
N THR A 43 -34.69 32.46 -5.96
CA THR A 43 -35.07 31.82 -7.23
C THR A 43 -35.46 32.87 -8.27
N GLN A 44 -36.36 33.81 -7.92
CA GLN A 44 -36.75 34.89 -8.84
C GLN A 44 -35.56 35.78 -9.25
N TYR A 45 -34.65 36.06 -8.31
CA TYR A 45 -33.44 36.81 -8.59
C TYR A 45 -32.59 36.12 -9.66
N TYR A 46 -32.26 34.83 -9.48
CA TYR A 46 -31.44 34.10 -10.44
C TYR A 46 -32.14 33.83 -11.77
N GLU A 47 -33.44 33.60 -11.76
CA GLU A 47 -34.22 33.42 -12.98
C GLU A 47 -34.17 34.69 -13.84
N ARG A 48 -34.36 35.87 -13.23
CA ARG A 48 -34.23 37.17 -13.90
C ARG A 48 -32.79 37.44 -14.34
N LEU A 49 -31.81 37.17 -13.47
CA LEU A 49 -30.39 37.37 -13.77
C LEU A 49 -29.96 36.59 -15.02
N ILE A 50 -30.38 35.32 -15.11
CA ILE A 50 -30.03 34.46 -16.23
C ILE A 50 -30.83 34.84 -17.48
N SER A 51 -32.15 34.98 -17.35
CA SER A 51 -33.05 35.20 -18.50
C SER A 51 -32.92 36.59 -19.13
N SER A 52 -32.44 37.58 -18.39
CA SER A 52 -32.19 38.93 -18.91
C SER A 52 -30.86 39.05 -19.67
N ASN A 53 -29.97 38.06 -19.59
CA ASN A 53 -28.71 38.07 -20.30
C ASN A 53 -28.86 37.42 -21.69
N PRO A 54 -28.64 38.17 -22.80
CA PRO A 54 -28.84 37.66 -24.16
C PRO A 54 -27.85 36.55 -24.56
N ASP A 55 -26.74 36.41 -23.83
CA ASP A 55 -25.71 35.41 -24.06
C ASP A 55 -26.02 34.08 -23.34
N TYR A 56 -27.05 34.04 -22.49
CA TYR A 56 -27.40 32.89 -21.67
C TYR A 56 -28.66 32.18 -22.16
N GLU A 57 -28.64 30.85 -22.04
CA GLU A 57 -29.80 29.99 -22.19
C GLU A 57 -30.16 29.43 -20.80
N TYR A 58 -31.33 29.79 -20.28
CA TYR A 58 -31.78 29.35 -18.96
C TYR A 58 -32.06 27.84 -18.90
N ARG A 59 -31.38 27.13 -17.99
CA ARG A 59 -31.51 25.68 -17.75
C ARG A 59 -32.14 25.32 -16.41
N GLY A 60 -32.79 26.29 -15.76
CA GLY A 60 -33.50 26.07 -14.51
C GLY A 60 -32.70 26.45 -13.27
N ILE A 61 -33.38 26.29 -12.12
CA ILE A 61 -32.84 26.55 -10.79
C ILE A 61 -32.91 25.26 -9.99
N PHE A 62 -31.78 24.86 -9.44
CA PHE A 62 -31.66 23.73 -8.56
C PHE A 62 -31.59 24.24 -7.13
N SER A 63 -32.43 23.71 -6.25
CA SER A 63 -32.50 24.20 -4.88
C SER A 63 -32.55 23.09 -3.86
N ASP A 64 -31.96 23.36 -2.69
CA ASP A 64 -32.07 22.50 -1.52
C ASP A 64 -32.58 23.32 -0.31
N ALA A 65 -33.76 22.94 0.20
CA ALA A 65 -34.36 23.47 1.43
C ALA A 65 -34.36 22.39 2.52
N GLY A 66 -34.35 22.76 3.80
CA GLY A 66 -34.54 21.75 4.86
C GLY A 66 -33.29 21.03 5.35
N ILE A 67 -32.12 21.29 4.75
CA ILE A 67 -30.95 20.45 5.01
C ILE A 67 -30.08 21.08 6.11
N SER A 68 -30.38 20.72 7.36
CA SER A 68 -29.45 20.90 8.47
C SER A 68 -28.09 20.28 8.11
N GLY A 69 -27.00 20.94 8.51
CA GLY A 69 -25.63 20.70 8.03
C GLY A 69 -25.04 19.29 8.21
N ALA A 70 -25.82 18.32 8.69
CA ALA A 70 -25.39 16.98 9.06
C ALA A 70 -25.76 15.85 8.07
N LYS A 71 -26.71 16.01 7.14
CA LYS A 71 -27.07 14.93 6.18
C LYS A 71 -26.60 15.21 4.76
N GLU A 72 -26.03 14.21 4.09
CA GLU A 72 -25.48 14.25 2.72
C GLU A 72 -26.56 14.36 1.62
N ASN A 73 -27.84 14.33 1.99
CA ASN A 73 -28.94 14.22 1.04
C ASN A 73 -29.28 15.58 0.43
N ARG A 74 -28.54 15.99 -0.61
CA ARG A 74 -28.73 17.23 -1.41
C ARG A 74 -29.29 16.90 -2.80
N PRO A 75 -30.57 16.54 -2.92
CA PRO A 75 -31.14 16.10 -4.20
C PRO A 75 -31.06 17.17 -5.29
N GLY A 76 -31.25 18.46 -4.95
CA GLY A 76 -31.12 19.55 -5.91
C GLY A 76 -29.70 19.69 -6.44
N PHE A 77 -28.71 19.64 -5.55
CA PHE A 77 -27.30 19.65 -5.95
C PHE A 77 -26.92 18.44 -6.79
N ILE A 78 -27.41 17.24 -6.45
CA ILE A 78 -27.12 16.01 -7.22
C ILE A 78 -27.70 16.11 -8.63
N ALA A 79 -28.96 16.52 -8.76
CA ALA A 79 -29.61 16.70 -10.06
C ALA A 79 -28.88 17.74 -10.93
N MET A 80 -28.45 18.85 -10.34
CA MET A 80 -27.63 19.85 -11.02
C MET A 80 -26.32 19.25 -11.56
N MET A 81 -25.61 18.48 -10.73
CA MET A 81 -24.34 17.85 -11.12
C MET A 81 -24.55 16.83 -12.25
N GLU A 82 -25.66 16.09 -12.26
CA GLU A 82 -26.01 15.17 -13.36
C GLU A 82 -26.28 15.90 -14.68
N LYS A 83 -26.96 17.06 -14.61
CA LYS A 83 -27.18 17.94 -15.77
C LYS A 83 -25.88 18.52 -16.31
N ALA A 84 -24.96 18.92 -15.44
CA ALA A 84 -23.63 19.33 -15.85
C ALA A 84 -22.86 18.18 -16.53
N ARG A 85 -22.85 16.98 -15.93
CA ARG A 85 -22.16 15.80 -16.48
C ARG A 85 -22.69 15.33 -17.84
N SER A 86 -23.97 15.60 -18.13
CA SER A 86 -24.60 15.27 -19.42
C SER A 86 -24.42 16.35 -20.49
N GLY A 87 -23.72 17.45 -20.19
CA GLY A 87 -23.50 18.56 -21.13
C GLY A 87 -24.74 19.44 -21.36
N GLU A 88 -25.73 19.34 -20.46
CA GLU A 88 -26.93 20.17 -20.48
C GLU A 88 -26.71 21.55 -19.84
N VAL A 89 -25.61 21.73 -19.10
CA VAL A 89 -25.23 22.96 -18.41
C VAL A 89 -23.75 23.26 -18.68
N ASP A 90 -23.44 24.49 -19.07
CA ASP A 90 -22.08 25.00 -19.31
C ASP A 90 -21.63 25.93 -18.16
N LEU A 91 -22.57 26.52 -17.41
CA LEU A 91 -22.29 27.47 -16.34
C LEU A 91 -23.28 27.34 -15.18
N ILE A 92 -22.77 27.29 -13.96
CA ILE A 92 -23.54 27.27 -12.71
C ILE A 92 -23.33 28.59 -11.98
N ILE A 93 -24.40 29.28 -11.60
CA ILE A 93 -24.34 30.47 -10.75
C ILE A 93 -24.81 30.12 -9.35
N THR A 94 -24.06 30.55 -8.33
CA THR A 94 -24.42 30.35 -6.92
C THR A 94 -23.96 31.54 -6.10
N LYS A 95 -24.69 31.85 -5.02
CA LYS A 95 -24.44 33.01 -4.18
C LYS A 95 -23.02 33.02 -3.60
N SER A 96 -22.59 31.91 -3.01
CA SER A 96 -21.24 31.80 -2.46
C SER A 96 -20.72 30.39 -2.33
N ILE A 97 -19.43 30.28 -2.02
CA ILE A 97 -18.74 29.00 -1.79
C ILE A 97 -19.47 28.17 -0.72
N SER A 98 -19.88 28.81 0.37
CA SER A 98 -20.57 28.17 1.49
C SER A 98 -21.95 27.61 1.12
N ARG A 99 -22.59 28.14 0.08
CA ARG A 99 -23.84 27.59 -0.47
C ARG A 99 -23.56 26.35 -1.29
N PHE A 100 -22.48 26.35 -2.06
CA PHE A 100 -22.11 25.28 -2.97
C PHE A 100 -21.57 24.03 -2.26
N ALA A 101 -20.69 24.18 -1.26
CA ALA A 101 -20.11 23.04 -0.54
C ALA A 101 -19.90 23.32 0.95
N ARG A 102 -19.98 22.27 1.77
CA ARG A 102 -19.85 22.36 3.24
C ARG A 102 -18.42 22.36 3.75
N ASN A 103 -17.49 21.77 2.98
CA ASN A 103 -16.08 21.74 3.32
C ASN A 103 -15.24 21.96 2.08
N THR A 104 -14.03 22.45 2.31
CA THR A 104 -13.00 22.78 1.32
C THR A 104 -12.69 21.60 0.38
N LEU A 105 -12.67 20.37 0.91
CA LEU A 105 -12.40 19.16 0.13
C LEU A 105 -13.49 18.86 -0.91
N LEU A 106 -14.77 18.95 -0.52
CA LEU A 106 -15.91 18.76 -1.41
C LEU A 106 -15.98 19.87 -2.46
N LEU A 107 -15.74 21.11 -2.05
CA LEU A 107 -15.65 22.23 -2.98
C LEU A 107 -14.57 21.99 -4.04
N LEU A 108 -13.35 21.67 -3.60
CA LEU A 108 -12.22 21.39 -4.49
C LEU A 108 -12.53 20.24 -5.45
N LYS A 109 -13.18 19.17 -4.95
CA LYS A 109 -13.62 18.03 -5.76
C LYS A 109 -14.59 18.45 -6.85
N TYR A 110 -15.70 19.10 -6.49
CA TYR A 110 -16.76 19.45 -7.44
C TYR A 110 -16.32 20.51 -8.44
N VAL A 111 -15.57 21.54 -8.01
CA VAL A 111 -15.07 22.57 -8.93
C VAL A 111 -14.10 21.97 -9.95
N ARG A 112 -13.19 21.07 -9.54
CA ARG A 112 -12.31 20.36 -10.49
C ARG A 112 -13.10 19.49 -11.45
N GLU A 113 -14.03 18.69 -10.92
CA GLU A 113 -14.88 17.82 -11.73
C GLU A 113 -15.62 18.61 -12.81
N LEU A 114 -16.27 19.72 -12.44
CA LEU A 114 -16.99 20.60 -13.36
C LEU A 114 -16.04 21.25 -14.38
N ARG A 115 -14.90 21.76 -13.94
CA ARG A 115 -13.90 22.35 -14.85
C ARG A 115 -13.37 21.35 -15.87
N ASP A 116 -13.12 20.11 -15.46
CA ASP A 116 -12.60 19.05 -16.32
C ASP A 116 -13.59 18.66 -17.43
N ILE A 117 -14.91 18.85 -17.19
CA ILE A 117 -15.97 18.67 -18.19
C ILE A 117 -16.37 19.98 -18.88
N GLY A 118 -15.61 21.07 -18.67
CA GLY A 118 -15.84 22.37 -19.32
C GLY A 118 -16.92 23.24 -18.68
N VAL A 119 -17.43 22.87 -17.50
CA VAL A 119 -18.49 23.60 -16.78
C VAL A 119 -17.90 24.56 -15.76
N GLY A 120 -18.31 25.84 -15.84
CA GLY A 120 -17.90 26.87 -14.90
C GLY A 120 -18.83 27.01 -13.70
N VAL A 121 -18.31 27.51 -12.59
CA VAL A 121 -19.07 27.96 -11.43
C VAL A 121 -18.76 29.42 -11.17
N ILE A 122 -19.80 30.24 -11.05
CA ILE A 122 -19.70 31.63 -10.58
C ILE A 122 -20.13 31.66 -9.12
N PHE A 123 -19.23 32.12 -8.27
CA PHE A 123 -19.48 32.46 -6.88
C PHE A 123 -19.62 33.98 -6.78
N GLU A 124 -20.83 34.48 -6.57
CA GLU A 124 -21.12 35.92 -6.63
C GLU A 124 -20.48 36.71 -5.49
N GLU A 125 -20.60 36.25 -4.23
CA GLU A 125 -20.04 36.94 -3.07
C GLU A 125 -18.50 36.99 -3.13
N GLU A 126 -17.87 35.90 -3.57
CA GLU A 126 -16.42 35.84 -3.73
C GLU A 126 -15.93 36.46 -5.06
N MET A 127 -16.84 36.84 -5.97
CA MET A 127 -16.55 37.35 -7.30
C MET A 127 -15.61 36.45 -8.13
N VAL A 128 -15.78 35.12 -7.99
CA VAL A 128 -14.92 34.13 -8.68
C VAL A 128 -15.69 33.45 -9.80
N ASN A 129 -15.09 33.39 -10.99
CA ASN A 129 -15.49 32.46 -12.04
C ASN A 129 -14.41 31.36 -12.17
N THR A 130 -14.80 30.10 -11.98
CA THR A 130 -13.85 28.98 -11.91
C THR A 130 -13.21 28.61 -13.25
N LEU A 131 -13.69 29.14 -14.38
CA LEU A 131 -13.05 28.99 -15.69
C LEU A 131 -12.06 30.11 -16.02
N LYS A 132 -11.98 31.15 -15.17
CA LYS A 132 -11.05 32.27 -15.32
C LYS A 132 -9.86 32.15 -14.37
N SER A 133 -8.91 33.09 -14.46
CA SER A 133 -7.70 33.13 -13.63
C SER A 133 -7.98 33.16 -12.12
N GLU A 134 -9.06 33.79 -11.68
CA GLU A 134 -9.51 33.82 -10.29
C GLU A 134 -9.84 32.42 -9.77
N GLY A 135 -10.36 31.56 -10.65
CA GLY A 135 -10.64 30.15 -10.37
C GLY A 135 -9.39 29.33 -10.03
N GLU A 136 -8.27 29.57 -10.71
CA GLU A 136 -7.00 28.89 -10.43
C GLU A 136 -6.44 29.26 -9.06
N LEU A 137 -6.54 30.54 -8.66
CA LEU A 137 -6.15 30.99 -7.33
C LEU A 137 -7.01 30.33 -6.25
N LEU A 138 -8.34 30.32 -6.44
CA LEU A 138 -9.26 29.64 -5.54
C LEU A 138 -8.88 28.16 -5.39
N LEU A 139 -8.69 27.44 -6.50
CA LEU A 139 -8.30 26.02 -6.49
C LEU A 139 -6.96 25.79 -5.79
N THR A 140 -5.99 26.70 -5.94
CA THR A 140 -4.68 26.61 -5.28
C THR A 140 -4.80 26.77 -3.77
N VAL A 141 -5.54 27.78 -3.31
CA VAL A 141 -5.78 28.00 -1.87
C VAL A 141 -6.53 26.82 -1.25
N LEU A 142 -7.59 26.34 -1.91
CA LEU A 142 -8.35 25.18 -1.46
C LEU A 142 -7.49 23.91 -1.40
N ALA A 143 -6.59 23.73 -2.37
CA ALA A 143 -5.63 22.62 -2.35
C ALA A 143 -4.64 22.72 -1.18
N ALA A 144 -4.16 23.92 -0.86
CA ALA A 144 -3.28 24.15 0.28
C ALA A 144 -3.98 23.85 1.61
N VAL A 145 -5.22 24.33 1.79
CA VAL A 145 -6.04 24.05 2.97
C VAL A 145 -6.32 22.55 3.11
N ALA A 146 -6.67 21.88 2.01
CA ALA A 146 -6.88 20.44 1.98
C ALA A 146 -5.63 19.63 2.39
N GLU A 147 -4.44 20.07 1.98
CA GLU A 147 -3.18 19.42 2.39
C GLU A 147 -2.87 19.66 3.87
N GLU A 148 -3.16 20.85 4.40
CA GLU A 148 -2.99 21.17 5.81
C GLU A 148 -3.96 20.36 6.70
N GLU A 149 -5.23 20.25 6.33
CA GLU A 149 -6.19 19.38 7.02
C GLU A 149 -5.71 17.92 7.05
N ARG A 150 -5.19 17.41 5.93
CA ARG A 150 -4.61 16.06 5.86
C ARG A 150 -3.40 15.90 6.78
N LYS A 151 -2.53 16.91 6.89
CA LYS A 151 -1.40 16.88 7.82
C LYS A 151 -1.87 16.92 9.27
N SER A 152 -2.83 17.78 9.60
CA SER A 152 -3.44 17.89 10.92
C SER A 152 -4.08 16.57 11.36
N VAL A 153 -4.93 15.95 10.53
CA VAL A 153 -5.54 14.65 10.82
C VAL A 153 -4.48 13.56 11.05
N ARG A 154 -3.44 13.50 10.20
CA ARG A 154 -2.32 12.56 10.40
C ARG A 154 -1.59 12.82 11.72
N GLY A 155 -1.40 14.09 12.09
CA GLY A 155 -0.82 14.50 13.37
C GLY A 155 -1.65 14.02 14.56
N ASN A 156 -2.97 14.24 14.51
CA ASN A 156 -3.90 13.84 15.56
C ASN A 156 -3.95 12.31 15.73
N VAL A 157 -4.00 11.55 14.63
CA VAL A 157 -3.96 10.08 14.69
C VAL A 157 -2.63 9.59 15.28
N ARG A 158 -1.51 10.22 14.92
CA ARG A 158 -0.19 9.90 15.44
C ARG A 158 -0.11 10.17 16.95
N TRP A 159 -0.56 11.34 17.38
CA TRP A 159 -0.60 11.74 18.79
C TRP A 159 -1.52 10.82 19.61
N ALA A 160 -2.71 10.49 19.10
CA ALA A 160 -3.63 9.57 19.75
C ALA A 160 -3.02 8.16 19.91
N MET A 161 -2.37 7.64 18.87
CA MET A 161 -1.65 6.35 18.93
C MET A 161 -0.53 6.38 19.97
N GLU A 162 0.26 7.46 20.03
CA GLU A 162 1.34 7.60 21.00
C GLU A 162 0.81 7.67 22.44
N ASN A 163 -0.25 8.44 22.68
CA ASN A 163 -0.88 8.52 24.00
C ASN A 163 -1.47 7.18 24.44
N LYS A 164 -2.12 6.43 23.53
CA LYS A 164 -2.56 5.06 23.83
C LYS A 164 -1.40 4.17 24.24
N CYS A 165 -0.27 4.25 23.53
CA CYS A 165 0.94 3.52 23.90
C CYS A 165 1.46 3.91 25.29
N LYS A 166 1.49 5.22 25.60
CA LYS A 166 1.92 5.74 26.91
C LYS A 166 1.00 5.32 28.05
N ARG A 167 -0.31 5.19 27.79
CA ARG A 167 -1.31 4.70 28.76
C ARG A 167 -1.37 3.17 28.85
N GLY A 168 -0.59 2.43 28.06
CA GLY A 168 -0.62 0.97 28.06
C GLY A 168 -1.87 0.37 27.39
N GLU A 169 -2.61 1.13 26.59
CA GLU A 169 -3.82 0.66 25.91
C GLU A 169 -3.47 -0.19 24.69
N VAL A 170 -3.45 -1.50 24.88
CA VAL A 170 -3.07 -2.46 23.85
C VAL A 170 -4.16 -2.62 22.78
N MET A 171 -3.78 -2.41 21.53
CA MET A 171 -4.62 -2.65 20.36
C MET A 171 -4.16 -3.91 19.63
N VAL A 172 -4.70 -5.06 20.04
CA VAL A 172 -4.47 -6.35 19.38
C VAL A 172 -5.72 -6.76 18.62
N ASP A 173 -5.53 -7.23 17.39
CA ASP A 173 -6.57 -7.91 16.61
C ASP A 173 -6.50 -9.42 16.89
N ALA A 174 -7.41 -9.93 17.72
CA ALA A 174 -7.47 -11.34 18.12
C ALA A 174 -7.74 -12.27 16.92
N ASN A 175 -8.46 -11.81 15.90
CA ASN A 175 -8.72 -12.58 14.67
C ASN A 175 -7.43 -12.93 13.91
N ARG A 176 -6.32 -12.24 14.22
CA ARG A 176 -5.01 -12.44 13.59
C ARG A 176 -3.97 -12.97 14.57
N LEU A 177 -4.36 -13.30 15.79
CA LEU A 177 -3.53 -13.85 16.86
C LEU A 177 -4.10 -15.21 17.29
N LEU A 178 -3.57 -16.29 16.71
CA LEU A 178 -3.97 -17.65 17.04
C LEU A 178 -3.82 -17.92 18.55
N GLY A 179 -4.80 -18.57 19.17
CA GLY A 179 -4.72 -18.93 20.60
C GLY A 179 -5.45 -17.96 21.52
N TYR A 180 -5.95 -16.85 20.99
CA TYR A 180 -6.63 -15.82 21.76
C TYR A 180 -7.95 -15.39 21.12
N ASP A 181 -8.94 -15.13 21.96
CA ASP A 181 -10.18 -14.43 21.63
C ASP A 181 -10.25 -13.11 22.40
N LYS A 182 -11.34 -12.36 22.22
CA LYS A 182 -11.67 -11.20 23.06
C LYS A 182 -12.90 -11.45 23.90
N ASP A 183 -12.85 -11.05 25.16
CA ASP A 183 -14.04 -10.98 26.01
C ASP A 183 -14.95 -9.79 25.61
N ALA A 184 -16.09 -9.65 26.30
CA ALA A 184 -17.04 -8.56 26.04
C ALA A 184 -16.45 -7.17 26.31
N GLN A 185 -15.40 -7.09 27.12
CA GLN A 185 -14.68 -5.87 27.48
C GLN A 185 -13.52 -5.58 26.51
N GLY A 186 -13.24 -6.48 25.57
CA GLY A 186 -12.20 -6.36 24.56
C GLY A 186 -10.80 -6.84 24.99
N ASN A 187 -10.67 -7.45 26.17
CA ASN A 187 -9.41 -8.02 26.67
C ASN A 187 -9.11 -9.36 26.01
N LEU A 188 -7.83 -9.70 25.87
CA LEU A 188 -7.41 -10.98 25.31
C LEU A 188 -7.62 -12.10 26.33
N VAL A 189 -8.36 -13.13 25.92
CA VAL A 189 -8.58 -14.36 26.69
C VAL A 189 -8.07 -15.56 25.92
N ILE A 190 -7.55 -16.58 26.62
CA ILE A 190 -6.99 -17.76 25.96
C ILE A 190 -8.12 -18.62 25.40
N ASN A 191 -8.02 -18.93 24.11
CA ASN A 191 -8.81 -19.98 23.48
C ASN A 191 -8.02 -21.29 23.58
N GLU A 192 -8.37 -22.16 24.53
CA GLU A 192 -7.59 -23.37 24.82
C GLU A 192 -7.41 -24.31 23.62
N GLY A 193 -8.43 -24.43 22.76
CA GLY A 193 -8.34 -25.26 21.55
C GLY A 193 -7.29 -24.73 20.56
N GLN A 194 -7.25 -23.42 20.35
CA GLN A 194 -6.23 -22.79 19.50
C GLN A 194 -4.86 -22.70 20.21
N ALA A 195 -4.84 -22.48 21.52
CA ALA A 195 -3.64 -22.39 22.32
C ALA A 195 -2.89 -23.72 22.36
N ALA A 196 -3.59 -24.86 22.34
CA ALA A 196 -2.98 -26.17 22.19
C ALA A 196 -2.09 -26.28 20.93
N ILE A 197 -2.51 -25.67 19.82
CA ILE A 197 -1.73 -25.62 18.57
C ILE A 197 -0.45 -24.78 18.78
N VAL A 198 -0.56 -23.64 19.46
CA VAL A 198 0.58 -22.78 19.78
C VAL A 198 1.58 -23.54 20.67
N ARG A 199 1.11 -24.18 21.74
CA ARG A 199 1.94 -25.01 22.63
C ARG A 199 2.60 -26.17 21.86
N GLN A 200 1.88 -26.83 20.96
CA GLN A 200 2.44 -27.87 20.07
C GLN A 200 3.56 -27.31 19.18
N ILE A 201 3.39 -26.12 18.60
CA ILE A 201 4.41 -25.46 17.78
C ILE A 201 5.68 -25.20 18.59
N TYR A 202 5.56 -24.62 19.79
CA TYR A 202 6.71 -24.34 20.66
C TYR A 202 7.41 -25.63 21.08
N ARG A 203 6.65 -26.64 21.53
CA ARG A 203 7.19 -27.96 21.93
C ARG A 203 8.01 -28.61 20.80
N LEU A 204 7.48 -28.64 19.58
CA LEU A 204 8.20 -29.20 18.43
C LEU A 204 9.44 -28.38 18.06
N TYR A 205 9.35 -27.05 18.15
CA TYR A 205 10.46 -26.17 17.83
C TYR A 205 11.62 -26.29 18.83
N LEU A 206 11.30 -26.33 20.13
CA LEU A 206 12.26 -26.55 21.22
C LEU A 206 12.95 -27.91 21.12
N LYS A 207 12.27 -28.95 20.61
CA LYS A 207 12.87 -30.25 20.25
C LYS A 207 13.81 -30.21 19.04
N GLY A 208 14.11 -29.04 18.49
CA GLY A 208 15.03 -28.93 17.36
C GLY A 208 14.39 -29.12 15.99
N ILE A 209 13.07 -29.20 15.88
CA ILE A 209 12.38 -29.32 14.59
C ILE A 209 12.34 -27.96 13.88
N SER A 210 12.56 -27.96 12.55
CA SER A 210 12.57 -26.73 11.76
C SER A 210 11.17 -26.21 11.48
N GLY A 211 11.01 -24.89 11.34
CA GLY A 211 9.70 -24.29 11.03
C GLY A 211 9.04 -24.84 9.76
N TYR A 212 9.83 -25.29 8.78
CA TYR A 212 9.33 -25.98 7.59
C TYR A 212 8.73 -27.36 7.92
N LYS A 213 9.44 -28.18 8.72
CA LYS A 213 8.94 -29.49 9.14
C LYS A 213 7.69 -29.35 10.03
N ILE A 214 7.66 -28.37 10.93
CA ILE A 214 6.48 -28.08 11.77
C ILE A 214 5.28 -27.70 10.89
N ALA A 215 5.48 -26.82 9.91
CA ALA A 215 4.41 -26.44 8.99
C ALA A 215 3.86 -27.66 8.22
N ARG A 216 4.73 -28.57 7.78
CA ARG A 216 4.32 -29.82 7.14
C ARG A 216 3.51 -30.71 8.07
N ILE A 217 3.98 -30.94 9.30
CA ILE A 217 3.25 -31.74 10.31
C ILE A 217 1.83 -31.19 10.52
N LEU A 218 1.67 -29.87 10.68
CA LEU A 218 0.35 -29.27 10.90
C LEU A 218 -0.55 -29.36 9.67
N ASN A 219 0.01 -29.24 8.46
CA ASN A 219 -0.74 -29.44 7.21
C ASN A 219 -1.18 -30.90 7.04
N ASP A 220 -0.30 -31.86 7.34
CA ASP A 220 -0.59 -33.29 7.26
C ASP A 220 -1.68 -33.69 8.29
N GLN A 221 -1.75 -32.96 9.42
CA GLN A 221 -2.82 -33.07 10.43
C GLN A 221 -4.12 -32.33 10.05
N ASN A 222 -4.20 -31.70 8.87
CA ASN A 222 -5.32 -30.88 8.41
C ASN A 222 -5.72 -29.74 9.37
N ILE A 223 -4.79 -29.20 10.14
CA ILE A 223 -5.05 -28.07 11.05
C ILE A 223 -5.05 -26.77 10.22
N PRO A 224 -6.17 -26.05 10.08
CA PRO A 224 -6.21 -24.83 9.29
C PRO A 224 -5.54 -23.66 10.02
N THR A 225 -5.01 -22.71 9.26
CA THR A 225 -4.64 -21.40 9.83
C THR A 225 -5.87 -20.52 9.99
N TYR A 226 -5.77 -19.41 10.74
CA TYR A 226 -6.86 -18.43 10.85
C TYR A 226 -7.34 -17.87 9.49
N THR A 227 -6.48 -17.89 8.46
CA THR A 227 -6.83 -17.50 7.07
C THR A 227 -7.32 -18.66 6.20
N LYS A 228 -7.48 -19.86 6.75
CA LYS A 228 -7.79 -21.12 6.01
C LYS A 228 -6.77 -21.47 4.91
N LYS A 229 -5.56 -20.90 4.99
CA LYS A 229 -4.44 -21.22 4.08
C LYS A 229 -3.51 -22.26 4.73
N PRO A 230 -2.75 -23.03 3.93
CA PRO A 230 -1.75 -23.95 4.46
C PRO A 230 -0.71 -23.23 5.34
N TRP A 231 -0.19 -23.96 6.32
CA TRP A 231 0.94 -23.54 7.13
C TRP A 231 2.19 -23.38 6.28
N SER A 232 2.94 -22.32 6.57
CA SER A 232 4.25 -22.05 5.97
C SER A 232 5.29 -21.84 7.04
N SER A 233 6.56 -22.13 6.72
CA SER A 233 7.66 -21.90 7.66
C SER A 233 7.72 -20.45 8.16
N GLN A 234 7.34 -19.48 7.33
CA GLN A 234 7.33 -18.07 7.74
C GLN A 234 6.25 -17.79 8.80
N ARG A 235 5.06 -18.40 8.67
CA ARG A 235 3.99 -18.25 9.64
C ARG A 235 4.36 -18.89 10.98
N ILE A 236 4.98 -20.07 10.97
CA ILE A 236 5.52 -20.71 12.18
C ILE A 236 6.56 -19.82 12.86
N LEU A 237 7.54 -19.30 12.11
CA LEU A 237 8.57 -18.43 12.68
C LEU A 237 8.02 -17.10 13.20
N ARG A 238 6.92 -16.58 12.62
CA ARG A 238 6.22 -15.40 13.16
C ARG A 238 5.56 -15.69 14.49
N ILE A 239 4.97 -16.87 14.68
CA ILE A 239 4.40 -17.30 15.96
C ILE A 239 5.49 -17.39 17.02
N ILE A 240 6.60 -18.06 16.68
CA ILE A 240 7.74 -18.23 17.59
C ILE A 240 8.36 -16.89 18.00
N SER A 241 8.43 -15.91 17.11
CA SER A 241 9.03 -14.59 17.42
C SER A 241 8.07 -13.59 18.06
N ASN A 242 6.82 -13.96 18.31
CA ASN A 242 5.81 -13.02 18.80
C ASN A 242 5.75 -13.06 20.34
N GLU A 243 6.13 -11.97 20.97
CA GLU A 243 6.08 -11.75 22.42
C GLU A 243 4.66 -11.87 23.00
N LYS A 244 3.62 -11.72 22.19
CA LYS A 244 2.23 -11.84 22.69
C LYS A 244 1.93 -13.19 23.31
N TYR A 245 2.65 -14.24 22.91
CA TYR A 245 2.45 -15.55 23.52
C TYR A 245 2.99 -15.66 24.96
N THR A 246 3.82 -14.72 25.42
CA THR A 246 4.29 -14.61 26.81
C THR A 246 3.44 -13.67 27.66
N GLY A 247 2.32 -13.18 27.12
CA GLY A 247 1.46 -12.20 27.79
C GLY A 247 1.92 -10.75 27.61
N ASP A 248 3.01 -10.51 26.89
CA ASP A 248 3.55 -9.17 26.68
C ASP A 248 3.02 -8.54 25.39
N CYS A 249 3.01 -7.21 25.29
CA CYS A 249 2.70 -6.53 24.05
C CYS A 249 3.70 -5.42 23.75
N MET A 250 4.39 -5.56 22.61
CA MET A 250 5.26 -4.51 22.08
C MET A 250 4.51 -3.68 21.02
N MET A 251 4.22 -2.43 21.35
CA MET A 251 3.55 -1.44 20.50
C MET A 251 4.54 -0.63 19.66
N GLN A 252 4.05 0.06 18.62
CA GLN A 252 4.85 0.84 17.66
C GLN A 252 5.99 0.05 16.98
N LYS A 253 5.80 -1.24 16.69
CA LYS A 253 6.71 -2.02 15.84
C LYS A 253 6.79 -1.52 14.39
N SER A 254 5.78 -0.77 13.97
CA SER A 254 5.70 -0.10 12.67
C SER A 254 4.94 1.20 12.82
N PHE A 255 5.17 2.14 11.92
CA PHE A 255 4.42 3.40 11.86
C PHE A 255 4.22 3.82 10.40
N VAL A 256 3.26 4.72 10.17
CA VAL A 256 3.02 5.33 8.86
C VAL A 256 3.97 6.51 8.68
N ASN A 257 4.81 6.47 7.64
CA ASN A 257 5.71 7.57 7.29
C ASN A 257 4.95 8.74 6.64
N ASP A 258 5.64 9.83 6.35
CA ASP A 258 4.99 11.05 5.85
C ASP A 258 4.40 10.87 4.43
N ASN A 259 4.89 9.87 3.69
CA ASN A 259 4.36 9.44 2.39
C ASN A 259 3.15 8.49 2.51
N GLY A 260 2.60 8.29 3.71
CA GLY A 260 1.42 7.44 3.94
C GLY A 260 1.69 5.93 3.90
N ARG A 261 2.96 5.50 3.85
CA ARG A 261 3.32 4.07 3.81
C ARG A 261 3.66 3.54 5.21
N GLN A 262 3.12 2.37 5.55
CA GLN A 262 3.50 1.68 6.78
C GLN A 262 4.90 1.08 6.65
N ILE A 263 5.80 1.47 7.56
CA ILE A 263 7.19 1.01 7.61
C ILE A 263 7.53 0.43 8.98
N ILE A 264 8.52 -0.47 9.02
CA ILE A 264 8.99 -1.08 10.27
C ILE A 264 9.78 -0.04 11.08
N ASN A 265 9.48 0.04 12.37
CA ASN A 265 10.22 0.88 13.30
C ASN A 265 11.56 0.21 13.67
N ARG A 266 12.65 0.80 13.21
CA ARG A 266 14.05 0.40 13.48
C ARG A 266 14.73 1.31 14.50
N GLY A 267 13.98 2.18 15.19
CA GLY A 267 14.51 3.16 16.14
C GLY A 267 14.15 4.61 15.80
N GLN A 268 13.44 4.85 14.70
CA GLN A 268 12.98 6.19 14.34
C GLN A 268 11.92 6.73 15.31
N ARG A 269 11.26 5.85 16.07
CA ARG A 269 10.27 6.19 17.11
C ARG A 269 10.43 5.28 18.32
N ALA A 270 9.99 5.75 19.47
CA ALA A 270 9.89 4.93 20.67
C ALA A 270 9.02 3.69 20.42
N LYS A 271 9.43 2.56 21.00
CA LYS A 271 8.60 1.35 21.13
C LYS A 271 8.22 1.21 22.59
N TYR A 272 7.02 0.71 22.83
CA TYR A 272 6.46 0.62 24.17
C TYR A 272 6.21 -0.86 24.44
N LEU A 273 6.95 -1.42 25.40
CA LEU A 273 6.74 -2.77 25.90
C LEU A 273 5.79 -2.69 27.09
N ILE A 274 4.69 -3.43 27.02
CA ILE A 274 3.73 -3.58 28.11
C ILE A 274 3.83 -5.04 28.54
N GLU A 275 4.40 -5.27 29.71
CA GLU A 275 4.58 -6.62 30.26
C GLU A 275 3.31 -7.11 30.94
N ASN A 276 3.09 -8.43 30.92
CA ASN A 276 1.97 -9.08 31.62
C ASN A 276 0.60 -8.46 31.29
N ASN A 277 0.40 -8.05 30.04
CA ASN A 277 -0.81 -7.39 29.57
C ASN A 277 -2.01 -8.35 29.49
N HIS A 278 -1.78 -9.63 29.21
CA HIS A 278 -2.82 -10.65 29.07
C HIS A 278 -2.27 -12.03 29.46
N PRO A 279 -3.14 -13.04 29.67
CA PRO A 279 -2.68 -14.38 30.05
C PRO A 279 -1.69 -14.98 29.04
N ALA A 280 -0.59 -15.54 29.52
CA ALA A 280 0.43 -16.16 28.69
C ALA A 280 0.01 -17.57 28.25
N ILE A 281 0.23 -17.91 26.96
CA ILE A 281 0.09 -19.29 26.47
C ILE A 281 1.39 -20.07 26.66
N ILE A 282 2.53 -19.37 26.59
CA ILE A 282 3.88 -19.93 26.65
C ILE A 282 4.65 -19.23 27.76
N ASP A 283 5.34 -20.01 28.59
CA ASP A 283 6.22 -19.47 29.62
C ASP A 283 7.38 -18.66 29.03
N ARG A 284 7.77 -17.59 29.73
CA ARG A 284 8.88 -16.72 29.30
C ARG A 284 10.16 -17.51 29.03
N LYS A 285 10.47 -18.50 29.87
CA LYS A 285 11.64 -19.39 29.72
C LYS A 285 11.62 -20.16 28.40
N ASP A 286 10.47 -20.72 28.02
CA ASP A 286 10.31 -21.46 26.76
C ASP A 286 10.40 -20.54 25.55
N TRP A 287 9.86 -19.31 25.67
CA TRP A 287 9.97 -18.30 24.62
C TRP A 287 11.41 -17.84 24.40
N GLU A 288 12.16 -17.59 25.47
CA GLU A 288 13.57 -17.21 25.44
C GLU A 288 14.43 -18.33 24.84
N ALA A 289 14.23 -19.58 25.26
CA ALA A 289 14.89 -20.74 24.68
C ALA A 289 14.60 -20.86 23.17
N ALA A 290 13.35 -20.61 22.76
CA ALA A 290 12.99 -20.59 21.34
C ALA A 290 13.68 -19.44 20.58
N GLN A 291 13.85 -18.25 21.17
CA GLN A 291 14.60 -17.16 20.56
C GLN A 291 16.08 -17.52 20.39
N GLN A 292 16.70 -18.17 21.39
CA GLN A 292 18.09 -18.63 21.30
C GLN A 292 18.28 -19.65 20.17
N ILE A 293 17.38 -20.63 20.04
CA ILE A 293 17.38 -21.59 18.91
C ILE A 293 17.20 -20.86 17.58
N ARG A 294 16.34 -19.84 17.54
CA ARG A 294 16.09 -19.06 16.33
C ARG A 294 17.32 -18.25 15.92
N GLU A 295 18.02 -17.64 16.87
CA GLU A 295 19.25 -16.88 16.60
C GLU A 295 20.40 -17.81 16.21
N SER A 296 20.56 -18.97 16.86
CA SER A 296 21.57 -19.95 16.46
C SER A 296 21.34 -20.53 15.05
N ARG A 297 20.06 -20.68 14.65
CA ARG A 297 19.66 -21.07 13.29
C ARG A 297 19.75 -19.93 12.29
N ARG A 298 19.88 -18.68 12.73
CA ARG A 298 20.09 -17.54 11.85
C ARG A 298 21.44 -17.76 11.19
N LYS A 299 21.42 -18.13 9.91
CA LYS A 299 22.62 -18.43 9.13
C LYS A 299 23.65 -17.33 9.37
N LYS A 300 24.85 -17.69 9.89
CA LYS A 300 26.03 -16.82 9.82
C LYS A 300 26.11 -16.27 8.40
N ALA A 301 26.23 -14.95 8.26
CA ALA A 301 26.44 -14.34 6.97
C ALA A 301 27.80 -14.85 6.45
N TYR A 302 27.76 -15.79 5.53
CA TYR A 302 28.96 -16.26 4.86
C TYR A 302 29.36 -15.20 3.82
N PRO A 303 30.64 -14.78 3.76
CA PRO A 303 31.09 -13.67 2.91
C PRO A 303 30.63 -13.79 1.44
N LEU A 304 30.57 -15.01 0.91
CA LEU A 304 30.21 -15.28 -0.50
C LEU A 304 28.70 -15.48 -0.72
N ARG A 305 27.87 -15.27 0.29
CA ARG A 305 26.42 -15.42 0.18
C ARG A 305 25.87 -14.40 -0.83
N SER A 306 25.16 -14.88 -1.84
CA SER A 306 24.60 -14.07 -2.95
C SER A 306 25.62 -13.51 -3.95
N MET A 307 26.92 -13.72 -3.72
CA MET A 307 27.99 -13.34 -4.66
C MET A 307 28.13 -14.35 -5.80
N LEU A 308 27.74 -15.61 -5.59
CA LEU A 308 27.89 -16.65 -6.60
C LEU A 308 26.59 -16.89 -7.35
N ARG A 309 26.65 -16.95 -8.68
CA ARG A 309 25.51 -17.10 -9.59
C ARG A 309 25.62 -18.38 -10.41
N CYS A 310 24.47 -19.01 -10.63
CA CYS A 310 24.36 -20.16 -11.52
C CYS A 310 24.39 -19.70 -12.99
N PRO A 311 25.25 -20.28 -13.84
CA PRO A 311 25.35 -19.92 -15.26
C PRO A 311 24.05 -20.21 -16.02
N PHE A 312 23.35 -21.29 -15.64
CA PHE A 312 22.18 -21.73 -16.38
C PHE A 312 20.93 -20.88 -16.14
N CYS A 313 20.70 -20.39 -14.92
CA CYS A 313 19.44 -19.72 -14.57
C CYS A 313 19.60 -18.41 -13.79
N GLY A 314 20.82 -17.93 -13.58
CA GLY A 314 21.12 -16.67 -12.86
C GLY A 314 20.79 -16.67 -11.36
N ALA A 315 20.24 -17.76 -10.82
CA ALA A 315 19.92 -17.85 -9.40
C ALA A 315 21.20 -17.93 -8.57
N SER A 316 21.19 -17.37 -7.36
CA SER A 316 22.33 -17.48 -6.45
C SER A 316 22.62 -18.93 -6.07
N LEU A 317 23.91 -19.25 -5.90
CA LEU A 317 24.30 -20.52 -5.28
C LEU A 317 24.09 -20.43 -3.76
N THR A 318 23.54 -21.50 -3.20
CA THR A 318 23.29 -21.65 -1.77
C THR A 318 24.32 -22.60 -1.19
N ARG A 319 25.01 -22.17 -0.13
CA ARG A 319 25.87 -23.03 0.69
C ARG A 319 25.03 -24.12 1.38
N VAL A 320 25.38 -25.36 1.13
CA VAL A 320 24.78 -26.58 1.69
C VAL A 320 25.86 -27.36 2.43
N VAL A 321 25.61 -27.64 3.70
CA VAL A 321 26.44 -28.53 4.51
C VAL A 321 25.83 -29.93 4.43
N HIS A 322 26.57 -30.88 3.87
CA HIS A 322 26.12 -32.26 3.70
C HIS A 322 26.50 -33.07 4.93
N GLN A 323 25.50 -33.40 5.76
CA GLN A 323 25.65 -34.28 6.94
C GLN A 323 26.87 -33.96 7.83
N HIS A 324 27.23 -32.68 7.95
CA HIS A 324 28.43 -32.21 8.67
C HIS A 324 29.79 -32.72 8.14
N ARG A 325 29.85 -33.37 6.97
CA ARG A 325 31.09 -33.94 6.39
C ARG A 325 31.79 -33.02 5.40
N TRP A 326 31.03 -32.37 4.52
CA TRP A 326 31.57 -31.48 3.50
C TRP A 326 30.56 -30.42 3.09
N VAL A 327 31.06 -29.37 2.45
CA VAL A 327 30.29 -28.17 2.11
C VAL A 327 30.36 -27.95 0.61
N SER A 328 29.23 -27.53 0.02
CA SER A 328 29.17 -27.13 -1.38
C SER A 328 28.22 -25.97 -1.60
N TRP A 329 28.40 -25.29 -2.72
CA TRP A 329 27.53 -24.25 -3.21
C TRP A 329 26.72 -24.79 -4.37
N ILE A 330 25.40 -24.80 -4.24
CA ILE A 330 24.48 -25.43 -5.20
C ILE A 330 23.43 -24.42 -5.66
N CYS A 331 23.06 -24.45 -6.93
CA CYS A 331 22.01 -23.60 -7.49
C CYS A 331 20.71 -23.66 -6.68
N ALA A 332 20.22 -22.49 -6.24
CA ALA A 332 19.02 -22.40 -5.42
C ALA A 332 17.74 -22.81 -6.17
N THR A 333 17.69 -22.68 -7.50
CA THR A 333 16.56 -23.14 -8.33
C THR A 333 16.54 -24.66 -8.40
N TYR A 334 17.70 -25.29 -8.65
CA TYR A 334 17.83 -26.75 -8.65
C TYR A 334 17.44 -27.35 -7.30
N LEU A 335 17.94 -26.79 -6.19
CA LEU A 335 17.61 -27.29 -4.84
C LEU A 335 16.12 -27.23 -4.51
N ARG A 336 15.40 -26.22 -5.01
CA ARG A 336 13.99 -26.00 -4.68
C ARG A 336 13.02 -26.66 -5.65
N LYS A 337 13.37 -26.69 -6.95
CA LYS A 337 12.46 -27.11 -8.04
C LYS A 337 12.98 -28.33 -8.82
N GLY A 338 14.15 -28.86 -8.47
CA GLY A 338 14.75 -30.02 -9.11
C GLY A 338 15.38 -29.75 -10.48
N LYS A 339 15.91 -30.82 -11.08
CA LYS A 339 16.64 -30.81 -12.37
C LYS A 339 15.80 -30.29 -13.53
N ALA A 340 14.49 -30.51 -13.50
CA ALA A 340 13.56 -30.08 -14.55
C ALA A 340 13.57 -28.56 -14.80
N LYS A 341 13.90 -27.74 -13.78
CA LYS A 341 13.93 -26.28 -13.92
C LYS A 341 15.32 -25.69 -14.11
N CYS A 342 16.37 -26.45 -13.81
CA CYS A 342 17.76 -26.03 -13.99
C CYS A 342 18.65 -27.26 -13.93
N PRO A 343 19.63 -27.44 -14.83
CA PRO A 343 20.64 -28.50 -14.69
C PRO A 343 21.37 -28.45 -13.34
N GLY A 344 21.52 -27.24 -12.79
CA GLY A 344 22.02 -26.98 -11.45
C GLY A 344 23.55 -26.95 -11.39
N MET A 345 24.12 -25.75 -11.19
CA MET A 345 25.55 -25.64 -10.89
C MET A 345 25.85 -26.06 -9.45
N ARG A 346 26.97 -26.78 -9.27
CA ARG A 346 27.52 -27.21 -7.98
C ARG A 346 29.04 -27.05 -7.98
N ILE A 347 29.56 -26.42 -6.93
CA ILE A 347 31.01 -26.33 -6.64
C ILE A 347 31.25 -26.68 -5.17
N ALA A 348 32.30 -27.44 -4.87
CA ALA A 348 32.68 -27.74 -3.49
C ALA A 348 33.28 -26.50 -2.81
N ASP A 349 33.00 -26.30 -1.52
CA ASP A 349 33.48 -25.13 -0.77
C ASP A 349 35.01 -25.07 -0.75
N GLY A 350 35.69 -26.21 -0.56
CA GLY A 350 37.16 -26.26 -0.59
C GLY A 350 37.75 -25.78 -1.91
N VAL A 351 37.20 -26.24 -3.04
CA VAL A 351 37.62 -25.82 -4.39
C VAL A 351 37.35 -24.32 -4.59
N LEU A 352 36.19 -23.83 -4.13
CA LEU A 352 35.89 -22.41 -4.20
C LEU A 352 36.87 -21.57 -3.35
N GLN A 353 37.25 -22.03 -2.16
CA GLN A 353 38.22 -21.32 -1.32
C GLN A 353 39.60 -21.23 -1.99
N GLU A 354 40.02 -22.26 -2.72
CA GLU A 354 41.25 -22.22 -3.52
C GLU A 354 41.17 -21.15 -4.61
N ILE A 355 40.06 -21.09 -5.36
CA ILE A 355 39.84 -20.06 -6.38
C ILE A 355 39.84 -18.65 -5.76
N VAL A 356 39.19 -18.48 -4.61
CA VAL A 356 39.08 -17.19 -3.92
C VAL A 356 40.43 -16.69 -3.39
N LYS A 357 41.35 -17.59 -3.03
CA LYS A 357 42.72 -17.22 -2.66
C LYS A 357 43.48 -16.62 -3.84
N ASP A 358 43.32 -17.21 -5.02
CA ASP A 358 43.98 -16.75 -6.24
C ASP A 358 43.29 -15.50 -6.83
N THR A 359 41.96 -15.38 -6.65
CA THR A 359 41.15 -14.28 -7.18
C THR A 359 40.05 -13.89 -6.19
N PRO A 360 40.27 -12.85 -5.37
CA PRO A 360 39.27 -12.39 -4.41
C PRO A 360 37.96 -11.96 -5.09
N ILE A 361 36.83 -12.45 -4.57
CA ILE A 361 35.50 -12.13 -5.09
C ILE A 361 34.99 -10.85 -4.43
N THR A 362 35.00 -9.74 -5.16
CA THR A 362 34.53 -8.42 -4.71
C THR A 362 33.17 -8.03 -5.29
N GLU A 363 32.73 -8.70 -6.35
CA GLU A 363 31.45 -8.48 -7.04
C GLU A 363 30.73 -9.81 -7.35
N PRO A 364 29.44 -9.80 -7.75
CA PRO A 364 28.75 -11.03 -8.08
C PRO A 364 29.39 -11.75 -9.28
N MET A 365 29.83 -13.00 -9.08
CA MET A 365 30.47 -13.86 -10.09
C MET A 365 29.57 -15.02 -10.50
N VAL A 366 29.56 -15.34 -11.78
CA VAL A 366 28.98 -16.57 -12.34
C VAL A 366 30.01 -17.68 -12.26
N VAL A 367 29.62 -18.81 -11.69
CA VAL A 367 30.47 -20.00 -11.58
C VAL A 367 30.23 -20.88 -12.79
N GLU A 368 31.10 -20.81 -13.79
CA GLU A 368 31.08 -21.72 -14.92
C GLU A 368 31.91 -22.96 -14.63
N GLY A 369 31.45 -24.11 -15.10
CA GLY A 369 32.18 -25.36 -14.95
C GLY A 369 32.46 -25.96 -16.31
N VAL A 370 33.71 -26.34 -16.57
CA VAL A 370 34.13 -27.04 -17.79
C VAL A 370 33.46 -28.42 -17.85
N ILE A 371 32.73 -28.73 -18.93
CA ILE A 371 32.07 -30.02 -19.10
C ILE A 371 33.10 -31.02 -19.66
N TYR A 372 33.56 -31.97 -18.85
CA TYR A 372 34.32 -33.12 -19.35
C TYR A 372 33.39 -34.32 -19.60
N GLY A 373 33.76 -35.16 -20.57
CA GLY A 373 33.14 -36.46 -20.82
C GLY A 373 33.14 -37.37 -19.58
N LYS A 374 32.21 -38.34 -19.56
CA LYS A 374 31.97 -39.25 -18.42
C LYS A 374 33.28 -39.92 -17.97
N GLY A 375 33.76 -39.64 -16.74
CA GLY A 375 34.91 -40.35 -16.17
C GLY A 375 35.54 -39.79 -14.89
N ARG A 376 35.57 -38.46 -14.69
CA ARG A 376 36.16 -37.85 -13.48
C ARG A 376 35.13 -37.68 -12.36
N LYS A 377 35.36 -38.32 -11.20
CA LYS A 377 34.50 -38.22 -10.00
C LYS A 377 34.75 -36.97 -9.13
N LYS A 378 35.91 -36.30 -9.26
CA LYS A 378 36.31 -35.14 -8.44
C LYS A 378 36.76 -33.99 -9.34
N ARG A 379 36.24 -32.78 -9.10
CA ARG A 379 36.59 -31.55 -9.83
C ARG A 379 37.56 -30.72 -9.01
N SER A 380 38.55 -30.11 -9.65
CA SER A 380 39.54 -29.19 -9.05
C SER A 380 39.26 -27.74 -9.43
N LYS A 381 40.09 -26.79 -8.99
CA LYS A 381 39.89 -25.35 -9.24
C LYS A 381 39.96 -25.00 -10.73
N GLU A 382 40.78 -25.71 -11.51
CA GLU A 382 40.97 -25.53 -12.95
C GLU A 382 39.71 -25.91 -13.75
N ASP A 383 38.79 -26.67 -13.15
CA ASP A 383 37.52 -27.04 -13.77
C ASP A 383 36.46 -25.93 -13.70
N PHE A 384 36.76 -24.81 -13.04
CA PHE A 384 35.83 -23.72 -12.82
C PHE A 384 36.41 -22.36 -13.23
N HIS A 385 35.57 -21.56 -13.87
CA HIS A 385 35.91 -20.18 -14.23
C HIS A 385 34.89 -19.25 -13.59
N LEU A 386 35.37 -18.18 -12.96
CA LEU A 386 34.54 -17.14 -12.37
C LEU A 386 34.47 -15.96 -13.34
N VAL A 387 33.27 -15.66 -13.82
CA VAL A 387 33.03 -14.54 -14.72
C VAL A 387 32.19 -13.48 -14.01
N PRO A 388 32.55 -12.19 -14.03
CA PRO A 388 31.69 -11.14 -13.49
C PRO A 388 30.27 -11.23 -14.04
N ALA A 389 29.27 -11.24 -13.17
CA ALA A 389 27.87 -11.42 -13.58
C ALA A 389 27.37 -10.30 -14.50
N ALA A 390 27.97 -9.11 -14.43
CA ALA A 390 27.70 -8.00 -15.34
C ALA A 390 28.18 -8.27 -16.79
N GLN A 391 29.22 -9.11 -16.95
CA GLN A 391 29.83 -9.46 -18.23
C GLN A 391 29.30 -10.80 -18.77
N TYR A 392 28.41 -11.48 -18.02
CA TYR A 392 27.94 -12.79 -18.36
C TYR A 392 26.73 -12.75 -19.32
N GLY A 393 26.98 -12.96 -20.61
CA GLY A 393 25.93 -13.00 -21.65
C GLY A 393 25.12 -14.31 -21.70
N GLY A 394 25.56 -15.37 -21.01
CA GLY A 394 25.02 -16.73 -21.13
C GLY A 394 23.77 -17.01 -20.28
N PHE A 395 23.23 -16.03 -19.55
CA PHE A 395 21.99 -16.25 -18.81
C PHE A 395 20.89 -16.60 -19.80
N LYS A 396 20.38 -17.83 -19.74
CA LYS A 396 19.09 -18.14 -20.37
C LYS A 396 18.05 -17.25 -19.71
N ARG A 397 17.74 -16.10 -20.33
CA ARG A 397 16.51 -15.36 -20.07
C ARG A 397 15.40 -16.38 -20.32
N ASN A 398 14.75 -16.84 -19.27
CA ASN A 398 13.38 -17.32 -19.43
C ASN A 398 12.56 -16.09 -19.86
N ARG A 399 12.58 -15.79 -21.16
CA ARG A 399 11.50 -15.09 -21.83
C ARG A 399 10.45 -16.16 -22.09
N GLU A 400 9.60 -16.35 -21.10
CA GLU A 400 8.23 -16.88 -21.17
C GLU A 400 7.55 -16.54 -19.85
#